data_AF-A0A959NX94-F1
#
_entry.id   AF-A0A959NX94-F1
#
_cell.length_a   1.000
_cell.length_b   1.000
_cell.length_c   1.000
_cell.angle_alpha   90.00
_cell.angle_beta   90.00
_cell.angle_gamma   90.00
#
_symmetry.space_group_name_H-M   'P 1'
#
loop_
_entity.id
_entity.type
_entity.pdbx_description
1 polymer ?
#
loop_
_entity_poly.entity_id
_entity_poly.type
_entity_poly.pdbx_seq_one_letter_code
_entity_poly.pdbx_strand_id
1 'polypeptide(L)'
;MKAKLLLLITLFTSTLMFSQQDWNLVWTMDQLPFLPEQTGSEMAIVKAGYDTDNDGWGEFLCAWTDLEANYILMYEATADNTYDLVWYWQYPLQANSFAGIEVGDFDSNGKVEIITTMPTVVGDDSPERIWFFEWSGVEGENKYGKGDLGAVEPTRGWNFNIENGIDFRPYSLTME
;
A
#
# COMPACT_ATOMS: atom_id res chain seq x y z
N MET A 1 9.99 47.54 13.35
CA MET A 1 10.82 47.18 12.18
C MET A 1 11.83 46.08 12.52
N LYS A 2 12.64 46.22 13.57
CA LYS A 2 13.65 45.22 13.99
C LYS A 2 13.10 43.81 14.31
N ALA A 3 12.00 43.72 15.05
CA ALA A 3 11.41 42.41 15.42
C ALA A 3 10.88 41.62 14.21
N LYS A 4 10.27 42.31 13.22
CA LYS A 4 9.78 41.68 11.99
C LYS A 4 10.92 41.17 11.12
N LEU A 5 12.04 41.91 11.05
CA LEU A 5 13.23 41.48 10.33
C LEU A 5 13.88 40.26 11.00
N LEU A 6 13.94 40.25 12.34
CA LEU A 6 14.48 39.12 13.09
C LEU A 6 13.64 37.85 12.86
N LEU A 7 12.31 37.96 12.94
CA LEU A 7 11.39 36.86 12.66
C LEU A 7 11.55 36.32 11.22
N LEU A 8 11.71 37.22 10.24
CA LEU A 8 11.91 36.83 8.84
C LEU A 8 13.24 36.09 8.64
N ILE A 9 14.31 36.56 9.28
CA ILE A 9 15.61 35.90 9.24
C ILE A 9 15.50 34.52 9.90
N THR A 10 14.87 34.42 11.08
CA THR A 10 14.67 33.13 11.76
C THR A 10 13.90 32.16 10.87
N LEU A 11 12.77 32.57 10.29
CA LEU A 11 11.99 31.75 9.35
C LEU A 11 12.83 31.31 8.15
N PHE A 12 13.57 32.23 7.53
CA PHE A 12 14.38 31.94 6.34
C PHE A 12 15.55 31.00 6.65
N THR A 13 16.22 31.18 7.79
CA THR A 13 17.29 30.28 8.23
C THR A 13 16.76 28.91 8.65
N SER A 14 15.56 28.82 9.25
CA SER A 14 14.94 27.52 9.53
C SER A 14 14.60 26.78 8.24
N THR A 15 14.04 27.46 7.23
CA THR A 15 13.70 26.80 5.96
C THR A 15 14.92 26.28 5.21
N LEU A 16 16.08 26.95 5.32
CA LEU A 16 17.32 26.50 4.70
C LEU A 16 17.98 25.35 5.46
N MET A 17 17.86 25.29 6.80
CA MET A 17 18.40 24.18 7.59
C MET A 17 17.59 22.89 7.46
N PHE A 18 16.29 22.98 7.16
CA PHE A 18 15.42 21.82 6.96
C PHE A 18 15.18 21.46 5.48
N SER A 19 15.79 22.20 4.54
CA SER A 19 15.78 21.85 3.12
C SER A 19 16.78 20.72 2.88
N GLN A 20 16.32 19.48 2.92
CA GLN A 20 17.14 18.31 2.59
C GLN A 20 17.48 18.34 1.08
N GLN A 21 18.76 18.56 0.73
CA GLN A 21 19.25 18.49 -0.64
C GLN A 21 19.95 17.15 -0.95
N ASP A 22 20.34 16.42 0.08
CA ASP A 22 21.06 15.16 -0.04
C ASP A 22 20.11 13.99 0.18
N TRP A 23 19.75 13.34 -0.93
CA TRP A 23 19.04 12.06 -0.91
C TRP A 23 20.06 10.96 -0.68
N ASN A 24 19.93 10.25 0.44
CA ASN A 24 20.72 9.06 0.71
C ASN A 24 19.84 7.84 0.49
N LEU A 25 20.31 6.87 -0.29
CA LEU A 25 19.69 5.56 -0.33
C LEU A 25 19.94 4.90 1.02
N VAL A 26 18.88 4.70 1.80
CA VAL A 26 18.94 4.11 3.14
C VAL A 26 18.53 2.64 3.14
N TRP A 27 17.65 2.26 2.21
CA TRP A 27 17.14 0.91 2.07
C TRP A 27 16.78 0.66 0.60
N THR A 28 16.98 -0.59 0.16
CA THR A 28 16.50 -1.11 -1.12
C THR A 28 16.08 -2.54 -0.91
N MET A 29 15.07 -2.96 -1.67
CA MET A 29 14.79 -4.37 -1.82
C MET A 29 15.66 -4.94 -2.95
N ASP A 30 16.41 -6.00 -2.65
CA ASP A 30 17.23 -6.66 -3.66
C ASP A 30 16.42 -7.66 -4.53
N GLN A 31 15.47 -8.39 -3.93
CA GLN A 31 14.67 -9.43 -4.60
C GLN A 31 13.39 -9.74 -3.81
N LEU A 32 12.26 -9.96 -4.50
CA LEU A 32 11.04 -10.47 -3.85
C LEU A 32 11.19 -11.97 -3.54
N PRO A 33 10.86 -12.45 -2.33
CA PRO A 33 11.16 -13.82 -1.90
C PRO A 33 10.37 -14.90 -2.65
N PHE A 34 9.35 -14.52 -3.40
CA PHE A 34 8.46 -15.42 -4.14
C PHE A 34 8.65 -15.35 -5.67
N LEU A 35 9.63 -14.59 -6.17
CA LEU A 35 9.90 -14.48 -7.61
C LEU A 35 11.24 -15.10 -8.02
N PRO A 36 11.35 -15.61 -9.26
CA PRO A 36 12.65 -15.94 -9.87
C PRO A 36 13.53 -14.68 -9.98
N GLU A 37 14.85 -14.86 -10.02
CA GLU A 37 15.81 -13.76 -10.18
C GLU A 37 15.56 -12.97 -11.48
N GLN A 38 15.50 -11.64 -11.36
CA GLN A 38 15.55 -10.64 -12.43
C GLN A 38 14.55 -10.76 -13.59
N THR A 39 13.28 -10.51 -13.29
CA THR A 39 12.37 -9.89 -14.28
C THR A 39 12.20 -8.42 -13.91
N GLY A 40 12.50 -7.52 -14.85
CA GLY A 40 12.16 -6.10 -14.66
C GLY A 40 10.66 -5.99 -14.40
N SER A 41 10.30 -5.27 -13.36
CA SER A 41 8.91 -5.08 -12.96
C SER A 41 8.65 -3.64 -12.56
N GLU A 42 7.40 -3.24 -12.64
CA GLU A 42 6.93 -1.92 -12.27
C GLU A 42 6.32 -1.93 -10.86
N MET A 43 6.82 -1.01 -10.03
CA MET A 43 6.19 -0.64 -8.77
C MET A 43 5.33 0.59 -9.04
N ALA A 44 4.01 0.45 -8.93
CA ALA A 44 3.09 1.47 -9.41
C ALA A 44 2.72 2.50 -8.33
N ILE A 45 2.06 2.04 -7.27
CA ILE A 45 1.57 2.87 -6.17
C ILE A 45 2.29 2.51 -4.87
N VAL A 46 2.60 3.52 -4.08
CA VAL A 46 3.13 3.38 -2.71
C VAL A 46 2.26 4.20 -1.76
N LYS A 47 1.81 3.57 -0.68
CA LYS A 47 1.08 4.18 0.43
C LYS A 47 1.92 3.94 1.69
N ALA A 48 2.39 5.00 2.34
CA ALA A 48 3.35 4.89 3.44
C ALA A 48 2.95 5.76 4.65
N GLY A 49 3.47 5.40 5.82
CA GLY A 49 3.29 6.16 7.06
C GLY A 49 2.02 5.81 7.82
N TYR A 50 1.43 4.65 7.54
CA TYR A 50 0.33 4.09 8.32
C TYR A 50 0.96 3.22 9.42
N ASP A 51 0.48 3.32 10.65
CA ASP A 51 0.84 2.44 11.77
C ASP A 51 -0.34 1.48 11.94
N THR A 52 -0.39 0.47 11.08
CA THR A 52 -1.57 -0.37 10.90
C THR A 52 -1.63 -1.53 11.87
N ASP A 53 -0.50 -1.91 12.46
CA ASP A 53 -0.45 -2.88 13.54
C ASP A 53 -0.30 -2.26 14.95
N ASN A 54 -0.25 -0.93 15.04
CA ASN A 54 -0.20 -0.12 16.27
C ASN A 54 1.06 -0.33 17.11
N ASP A 55 2.20 -0.67 16.51
CA ASP A 55 3.47 -0.80 17.22
C ASP A 55 4.25 0.54 17.34
N GLY A 56 3.75 1.61 16.70
CA GLY A 56 4.31 2.95 16.72
C GLY A 56 5.27 3.27 15.58
N TRP A 57 5.50 2.32 14.66
CA TRP A 57 6.23 2.53 13.41
C TRP A 57 5.28 2.57 12.22
N GLY A 58 5.67 3.33 11.19
CA GLY A 58 4.87 3.45 9.98
C GLY A 58 5.28 2.43 8.93
N GLU A 59 4.37 1.55 8.52
CA GLU A 59 4.58 0.63 7.42
C GLU A 59 4.35 1.32 6.06
N PHE A 60 4.71 0.61 4.99
CA PHE A 60 4.28 0.98 3.65
C PHE A 60 3.77 -0.20 2.83
N LEU A 61 2.76 0.08 2.01
CA LEU A 61 2.22 -0.83 1.03
C LEU A 61 2.58 -0.39 -0.37
N CYS A 62 2.80 -1.36 -1.24
CA CYS A 62 3.07 -1.09 -2.64
C CYS A 62 2.46 -2.15 -3.58
N ALA A 63 2.13 -1.73 -4.80
CA ALA A 63 1.58 -2.62 -5.82
C ALA A 63 2.65 -2.98 -6.86
N TRP A 64 2.91 -4.27 -6.98
CA TRP A 64 3.73 -4.87 -8.02
C TRP A 64 2.81 -5.32 -9.15
N THR A 65 2.90 -4.68 -10.32
CA THR A 65 1.88 -4.81 -11.37
C THR A 65 2.46 -4.94 -12.77
N ASP A 66 1.56 -5.13 -13.76
CA ASP A 66 1.85 -5.20 -15.21
C ASP A 66 2.64 -6.45 -15.62
N LEU A 67 2.39 -7.58 -14.93
CA LEU A 67 3.01 -8.87 -15.20
C LEU A 67 1.97 -10.01 -15.19
N GLU A 68 2.43 -11.23 -15.51
CA GLU A 68 1.58 -12.43 -15.50
C GLU A 68 0.92 -12.69 -14.13
N ALA A 69 1.61 -12.30 -13.06
CA ALA A 69 1.06 -12.19 -11.72
C ALA A 69 1.10 -10.72 -11.28
N ASN A 70 0.23 -10.32 -10.36
CA ASN A 70 0.23 -9.00 -9.78
C ASN A 70 0.12 -9.17 -8.27
N TYR A 71 0.78 -8.33 -7.47
CA TYR A 71 0.76 -8.42 -6.02
C TYR A 71 0.57 -7.06 -5.35
N ILE A 72 -0.01 -7.10 -4.15
CA ILE A 72 0.14 -6.06 -3.14
C ILE A 72 1.10 -6.57 -2.08
N LEU A 73 2.00 -5.70 -1.63
CA LEU A 73 3.08 -6.01 -0.70
C LEU A 73 3.01 -5.03 0.45
N MET A 74 3.35 -5.49 1.65
CA MET A 74 3.44 -4.67 2.86
C MET A 74 4.77 -4.89 3.56
N TYR A 75 5.44 -3.78 3.86
CA TYR A 75 6.73 -3.75 4.51
C TYR A 75 6.63 -3.07 5.87
N GLU A 76 6.98 -3.83 6.91
CA GLU A 76 7.05 -3.40 8.30
C GLU A 76 8.35 -2.65 8.56
N ALA A 77 8.29 -1.55 9.32
CA ALA A 77 9.46 -0.80 9.73
C ALA A 77 10.00 -1.36 11.06
N THR A 78 10.95 -2.31 11.00
CA THR A 78 11.47 -2.97 12.19
C THR A 78 12.55 -2.18 12.94
N ALA A 79 13.07 -1.12 12.34
CA ALA A 79 13.93 -0.11 12.94
C ALA A 79 14.06 1.12 12.02
N ASP A 80 14.84 2.13 12.44
CA ASP A 80 15.19 3.26 11.57
C ASP A 80 15.84 2.77 10.26
N ASN A 81 15.21 3.12 9.15
CA ASN A 81 15.61 2.73 7.79
C ASN A 81 15.74 1.21 7.54
N THR A 82 15.03 0.38 8.30
CA THR A 82 15.05 -1.07 8.15
C THR A 82 13.62 -1.56 7.93
N TYR A 83 13.41 -2.34 6.87
CA TYR A 83 12.08 -2.78 6.47
C TYR A 83 12.06 -4.26 6.07
N ASP A 84 11.06 -4.98 6.54
CA ASP A 84 10.84 -6.40 6.29
C ASP A 84 9.51 -6.63 5.59
N LEU A 85 9.47 -7.50 4.56
CA LEU A 85 8.22 -7.91 3.92
C LEU A 85 7.45 -8.83 4.88
N VAL A 86 6.33 -8.35 5.41
CA VAL A 86 5.55 -9.05 6.44
C VAL A 86 4.23 -9.62 5.92
N TRP A 87 3.69 -9.04 4.86
CA TRP A 87 2.43 -9.49 4.26
C TRP A 87 2.43 -9.23 2.75
N TYR A 88 1.78 -10.12 2.00
CA TYR A 88 1.55 -9.95 0.57
C TYR A 88 0.32 -10.74 0.12
N TRP A 89 -0.27 -10.29 -0.98
CA TRP A 89 -1.35 -11.02 -1.63
C TRP A 89 -1.27 -10.90 -3.15
N GLN A 90 -1.56 -12.01 -3.84
CA GLN A 90 -1.61 -12.06 -5.29
C GLN A 90 -3.03 -11.77 -5.78
N TYR A 91 -3.18 -10.82 -6.69
CA TYR A 91 -4.48 -10.57 -7.31
C TYR A 91 -4.91 -11.80 -8.13
N PRO A 92 -6.18 -12.24 -8.02
CA PRO A 92 -6.68 -13.45 -8.67
C PRO A 92 -7.13 -13.18 -10.11
N LEU A 93 -6.56 -12.18 -10.77
CA LEU A 93 -6.94 -11.77 -12.13
C LEU A 93 -5.79 -11.11 -12.89
N GLN A 94 -5.91 -11.12 -14.21
CA GLN A 94 -4.98 -10.43 -15.09
C GLN A 94 -5.31 -8.95 -15.15
N ALA A 95 -4.26 -8.13 -15.11
CA ALA A 95 -4.35 -6.70 -15.20
C ALA A 95 -3.50 -6.18 -16.37
N ASN A 96 -3.89 -5.03 -16.89
CA ASN A 96 -3.12 -4.28 -17.90
C ASN A 96 -2.94 -2.81 -17.48
N SER A 97 -3.03 -2.56 -16.17
CA SER A 97 -2.97 -1.24 -15.55
C SER A 97 -2.73 -1.39 -14.05
N PHE A 98 -2.52 -0.26 -13.38
CA PHE A 98 -2.15 -0.19 -11.96
C PHE A 98 -3.31 -0.41 -10.99
N ALA A 99 -3.01 -1.08 -9.89
CA ALA A 99 -3.89 -1.22 -8.75
C ALA A 99 -4.04 0.11 -7.99
N GLY A 100 -5.22 0.34 -7.40
CA GLY A 100 -5.41 1.35 -6.36
C GLY A 100 -5.29 0.74 -4.97
N ILE A 101 -4.65 1.43 -4.03
CA ILE A 101 -4.51 1.03 -2.62
C ILE A 101 -5.03 2.15 -1.73
N GLU A 102 -5.75 1.81 -0.67
CA GLU A 102 -6.05 2.69 0.47
C GLU A 102 -5.98 1.90 1.78
N VAL A 103 -5.71 2.60 2.88
CA VAL A 103 -5.74 2.03 4.22
C VAL A 103 -6.64 2.86 5.12
N GLY A 104 -7.54 2.21 5.87
CA GLY A 104 -8.39 2.90 6.85
C GLY A 104 -9.44 1.99 7.46
N ASP A 105 -10.03 2.43 8.58
CA ASP A 105 -11.13 1.75 9.29
C ASP A 105 -12.46 2.08 8.60
N PHE A 106 -12.81 1.27 7.60
CA PHE A 106 -13.95 1.47 6.72
C PHE A 106 -15.30 1.25 7.42
N ASP A 107 -15.35 0.31 8.37
CA ASP A 107 -16.59 -0.05 9.06
C ASP A 107 -16.70 0.53 10.48
N SER A 108 -15.72 1.33 10.89
CA SER A 108 -15.64 2.01 12.19
C SER A 108 -15.60 1.04 13.38
N ASN A 109 -14.96 -0.12 13.22
CA ASN A 109 -14.84 -1.13 14.27
C ASN A 109 -13.53 -1.04 15.09
N GLY A 110 -12.66 -0.09 14.74
CA GLY A 110 -11.36 0.13 15.40
C GLY A 110 -10.23 -0.73 14.83
N LYS A 111 -10.46 -1.46 13.75
CA LYS A 111 -9.45 -2.19 12.99
C LYS A 111 -9.35 -1.55 11.61
N VAL A 112 -8.14 -1.41 11.11
CA VAL A 112 -7.92 -0.84 9.78
C VAL A 112 -8.01 -1.92 8.72
N GLU A 113 -8.57 -1.57 7.56
CA GLU A 113 -8.54 -2.41 6.37
C GLU A 113 -7.45 -1.95 5.42
N ILE A 114 -6.76 -2.92 4.81
CA ILE A 114 -6.14 -2.71 3.51
C ILE A 114 -7.23 -2.86 2.45
N ILE A 115 -7.44 -1.82 1.66
CA ILE A 115 -8.40 -1.79 0.56
C ILE A 115 -7.62 -1.70 -0.73
N THR A 116 -7.86 -2.66 -1.62
CA THR A 116 -7.21 -2.66 -2.92
C THR A 116 -8.18 -2.93 -4.06
N THR A 117 -7.81 -2.43 -5.23
CA THR A 117 -8.58 -2.51 -6.46
C THR A 117 -7.65 -2.87 -7.60
N MET A 118 -8.16 -3.61 -8.60
CA MET A 118 -7.37 -3.95 -9.78
C MET A 118 -8.20 -3.71 -11.05
N PRO A 119 -7.68 -2.95 -12.03
CA PRO A 119 -8.27 -2.88 -13.36
C PRO A 119 -8.27 -4.24 -14.04
N THR A 120 -9.44 -4.68 -14.47
CA THR A 120 -9.63 -5.98 -15.13
C THR A 120 -9.53 -5.86 -16.64
N VAL A 121 -8.89 -6.81 -17.29
CA VAL A 121 -8.97 -6.95 -18.75
C VAL A 121 -10.33 -7.51 -19.19
N VAL A 122 -10.76 -7.18 -20.41
CA VAL A 122 -11.97 -7.76 -21.00
C VAL A 122 -11.76 -9.26 -21.22
N GLY A 123 -12.57 -10.10 -20.57
CA GLY A 123 -12.51 -11.56 -20.72
C GLY A 123 -12.82 -12.34 -19.45
N ASP A 124 -12.66 -11.70 -18.28
CA ASP A 124 -13.03 -12.32 -17.00
C ASP A 124 -14.55 -12.14 -16.73
N ASP A 125 -15.23 -13.26 -16.44
CA ASP A 125 -16.66 -13.28 -16.13
C ASP A 125 -16.91 -12.72 -14.71
N SER A 126 -17.22 -11.43 -14.63
CA SER A 126 -17.61 -10.72 -13.39
C SER A 126 -16.67 -10.97 -12.18
N PRO A 127 -15.34 -10.80 -12.30
CA PRO A 127 -14.44 -10.93 -11.15
C PRO A 127 -14.75 -9.85 -10.09
N GLU A 128 -14.39 -10.11 -8.84
CA GLU A 128 -14.27 -9.03 -7.86
C GLU A 128 -13.25 -7.99 -8.35
N ARG A 129 -13.48 -6.72 -7.99
CA ARG A 129 -12.68 -5.59 -8.48
C ARG A 129 -12.21 -4.67 -7.35
N ILE A 130 -12.72 -4.89 -6.15
CA ILE A 130 -12.26 -4.31 -4.89
C ILE A 130 -12.21 -5.43 -3.84
N TRP A 131 -11.16 -5.41 -3.02
CA TRP A 131 -10.94 -6.33 -1.92
C TRP A 131 -10.58 -5.57 -0.65
N PHE A 132 -11.03 -6.12 0.47
CA PHE A 132 -10.81 -5.60 1.81
C PHE A 132 -10.11 -6.67 2.62
N PHE A 133 -9.04 -6.30 3.31
CA PHE A 133 -8.32 -7.15 4.24
C PHE A 133 -8.31 -6.47 5.60
N GLU A 134 -9.23 -6.86 6.47
CA GLU A 134 -9.34 -6.35 7.84
C GLU A 134 -8.17 -6.88 8.68
N TRP A 135 -7.57 -5.98 9.46
CA TRP A 135 -6.54 -6.32 10.43
C TRP A 135 -7.06 -7.27 11.52
N SER A 136 -6.22 -8.17 12.03
CA SER A 136 -6.60 -9.09 13.10
C SER A 136 -7.04 -8.37 14.38
N GLY A 137 -6.50 -7.18 14.66
CA GLY A 137 -6.71 -6.43 15.89
C GLY A 137 -5.71 -6.76 16.99
N VAL A 138 -4.64 -7.49 16.69
CA VAL A 138 -3.58 -7.85 17.66
C VAL A 138 -2.37 -6.96 17.42
N GLU A 139 -2.05 -6.11 18.38
CA GLU A 139 -0.93 -5.17 18.33
C GLU A 139 0.39 -5.85 17.94
N GLY A 140 1.10 -5.26 16.97
CA GLY A 140 2.35 -5.79 16.41
C GLY A 140 2.19 -7.02 15.50
N GLU A 141 0.96 -7.43 15.16
CA GLU A 141 0.72 -8.49 14.19
C GLU A 141 0.27 -7.95 12.83
N ASN A 142 1.11 -8.17 11.82
CA ASN A 142 0.82 -7.87 10.42
C ASN A 142 -0.07 -8.94 9.75
N LYS A 143 -1.29 -9.13 10.26
CA LYS A 143 -2.26 -10.13 9.76
C LYS A 143 -3.52 -9.44 9.23
N TYR A 144 -3.75 -9.52 7.92
CA TYR A 144 -4.84 -8.83 7.24
C TYR A 144 -5.68 -9.77 6.38
N GLY A 145 -6.96 -9.95 6.69
CA GLY A 145 -7.85 -10.85 5.95
C GLY A 145 -8.41 -12.00 6.77
N LYS A 146 -8.80 -13.08 6.09
CA LYS A 146 -9.33 -14.31 6.72
C LYS A 146 -8.34 -15.46 6.66
N GLY A 147 -8.38 -16.33 7.67
CA GLY A 147 -7.67 -17.62 7.73
C GLY A 147 -6.72 -17.77 8.91
N ASP A 148 -6.28 -19.01 9.17
CA ASP A 148 -5.49 -19.39 10.35
C ASP A 148 -3.97 -19.20 10.19
N LEU A 149 -3.49 -18.85 8.99
CA LEU A 149 -2.07 -18.71 8.64
C LEU A 149 -1.79 -17.33 8.02
N GLY A 150 -1.58 -16.32 8.86
CA GLY A 150 -1.16 -14.99 8.40
C GLY A 150 -2.24 -14.15 7.72
N ALA A 151 -3.46 -14.68 7.57
CA ALA A 151 -4.60 -14.06 6.89
C ALA A 151 -4.23 -13.50 5.51
N VAL A 152 -4.51 -14.26 4.44
CA VAL A 152 -4.15 -13.85 3.06
C VAL A 152 -5.36 -13.84 2.13
N GLU A 153 -6.53 -14.24 2.60
CA GLU A 153 -7.76 -14.15 1.80
C GLU A 153 -8.53 -12.86 2.13
N PRO A 154 -9.14 -12.21 1.13
CA PRO A 154 -9.97 -11.03 1.36
C PRO A 154 -11.06 -11.28 2.41
N THR A 155 -11.18 -10.36 3.36
CA THR A 155 -12.33 -10.31 4.28
C THR A 155 -13.62 -10.02 3.54
N ARG A 156 -13.55 -9.21 2.49
CA ARG A 156 -14.66 -8.96 1.57
C ARG A 156 -14.10 -8.65 0.19
N GLY A 157 -14.88 -9.00 -0.83
CA GLY A 157 -14.69 -8.46 -2.17
C GLY A 157 -16.02 -8.02 -2.78
N TRP A 158 -15.94 -7.16 -3.79
CA TRP A 158 -17.11 -6.71 -4.53
C TRP A 158 -16.77 -6.41 -5.99
N ASN A 159 -17.76 -6.59 -6.85
CA ASN A 159 -17.68 -6.29 -8.28
C ASN A 159 -18.49 -5.04 -8.69
N PHE A 160 -18.91 -4.19 -7.76
CA PHE A 160 -19.73 -3.00 -8.12
C PHE A 160 -21.04 -3.33 -8.87
N ASN A 161 -21.48 -4.59 -8.87
CA ASN A 161 -22.58 -5.13 -9.70
C ASN A 161 -22.40 -4.87 -11.21
N ILE A 162 -21.15 -4.92 -11.70
CA ILE A 162 -20.81 -4.70 -13.10
C ILE A 162 -21.00 -6.00 -13.91
N GLU A 163 -21.63 -5.88 -15.09
CA GLU A 163 -21.82 -7.00 -16.04
C GLU A 163 -20.49 -7.49 -16.65
N ASN A 164 -20.50 -8.70 -17.23
CA ASN A 164 -19.32 -9.27 -17.89
C ASN A 164 -18.87 -8.43 -19.08
N GLY A 165 -17.58 -8.45 -19.38
CA GLY A 165 -17.01 -7.80 -20.57
C GLY A 165 -16.89 -6.27 -20.48
N ILE A 166 -17.15 -5.69 -19.29
CA ILE A 166 -16.91 -4.26 -19.04
C ILE A 166 -15.47 -4.05 -18.61
N ASP A 167 -14.77 -3.17 -19.33
CA ASP A 167 -13.49 -2.60 -18.92
C ASP A 167 -13.76 -1.56 -17.82
N PHE A 168 -13.43 -1.91 -16.58
CA PHE A 168 -13.57 -1.06 -15.40
C PHE A 168 -12.21 -0.87 -14.73
N ARG A 169 -11.86 0.39 -14.45
CA ARG A 169 -10.51 0.79 -14.03
C ARG A 169 -10.51 1.63 -12.75
N PRO A 170 -10.65 1.00 -11.58
CA PRO A 170 -10.52 1.67 -10.29
C PRO A 170 -9.03 1.84 -9.94
N TYR A 171 -8.36 2.85 -10.48
CA TYR A 171 -6.91 3.06 -10.29
C TYR A 171 -6.55 4.07 -9.18
N SER A 172 -7.55 4.71 -8.57
CA SER A 172 -7.35 5.66 -7.46
C SER A 172 -8.40 5.39 -6.39
N LEU A 173 -7.93 5.14 -5.18
CA LEU A 173 -8.76 4.99 -3.99
C LEU A 173 -8.41 6.10 -3.00
N THR A 174 -9.46 6.64 -2.40
CA THR A 174 -9.41 7.61 -1.30
C THR A 174 -10.54 7.30 -0.34
N MET A 175 -10.26 7.33 0.96
CA MET A 175 -11.25 7.27 2.03
C MET A 175 -11.40 8.67 2.64
N GLU A 176 -12.63 9.16 2.79
CA GLU A 176 -12.98 10.50 3.32
C GLU A 176 -13.75 10.42 4.64
#